data_AF-A0A382L5I7-F1
#
_entry.id   AF-A0A382L5I7-F1
#
_cell.length_a   1.000
_cell.length_b   1.000
_cell.length_c   1.000
_cell.angle_alpha   90.00
_cell.angle_beta   90.00
_cell.angle_gamma   90.00
#
_symmetry.space_group_name_H-M   'P 1'
#
loop_
_entity.id
_entity.type
_entity.pdbx_description
1 polymer ?
#
loop_
_entity_poly.entity_id
_entity_poly.type
_entity_poly.pdbx_seq_one_letter_code
_entity_poly.pdbx_strand_id
1 'polypeptide(L)'
;MNYAKQIANLGTETAFAVSAQARSWADKGNKVYPFHLGDINLKTPPNIVEAMIKAVSDGKTGYCPSEGILPLREALAHDVGQRRNV
;
A
#
# COMPACT_ATOMS: atom_id res chain seq x y z
N MET A 1 2.86 10.22 -31.43
CA MET A 1 2.81 9.10 -30.45
C MET A 1 1.35 8.69 -30.35
N ASN A 2 0.99 7.45 -30.68
CA ASN A 2 -0.40 7.01 -30.70
C ASN A 2 -0.68 6.17 -29.45
N TYR A 3 -1.52 6.70 -28.55
CA TYR A 3 -1.94 6.01 -27.34
C TYR A 3 -3.17 5.12 -27.61
N ALA A 4 -3.34 4.10 -26.78
CA ALA A 4 -4.56 3.29 -26.79
C ALA A 4 -5.77 4.14 -26.35
N LYS A 5 -6.92 3.98 -27.01
CA LYS A 5 -8.13 4.78 -26.78
C LYS A 5 -8.66 4.64 -25.34
N GLN A 6 -8.45 3.50 -24.71
CA GLN A 6 -8.90 3.16 -23.35
C GLN A 6 -8.25 4.05 -22.29
N ILE A 7 -7.05 4.59 -22.55
CA ILE A 7 -6.37 5.50 -21.63
C ILE A 7 -7.22 6.75 -21.35
N ALA A 8 -8.00 7.21 -22.34
CA ALA A 8 -8.90 8.36 -22.16
C ALA A 8 -10.02 8.10 -21.13
N ASN A 9 -10.34 6.84 -20.83
CA ASN A 9 -11.41 6.50 -19.89
C ASN A 9 -10.95 6.46 -18.41
N LEU A 10 -9.65 6.52 -18.13
CA LEU A 10 -9.12 6.40 -16.76
C LEU A 10 -9.39 7.64 -15.90
N GLY A 11 -9.62 8.81 -16.52
CA GLY A 11 -9.74 10.08 -15.82
C GLY A 11 -8.42 10.53 -15.17
N THR A 12 -8.52 11.37 -14.14
CA THR A 12 -7.37 11.93 -13.41
C THR A 12 -7.45 11.64 -11.92
N GLU A 13 -6.31 11.33 -11.30
CA GLU A 13 -6.19 11.17 -9.85
C GLU A 13 -6.32 12.53 -9.14
N THR A 14 -7.22 12.61 -8.15
CA THR A 14 -7.56 13.85 -7.45
C THR A 14 -6.93 13.94 -6.06
N ALA A 15 -6.65 12.82 -5.39
CA ALA A 15 -6.09 12.79 -4.05
C ALA A 15 -4.67 13.41 -4.00
N PHE A 16 -3.84 13.15 -5.01
CA PHE A 16 -2.51 13.77 -5.11
C PHE A 16 -2.57 15.26 -5.45
N ALA A 17 -3.55 15.70 -6.25
CA ALA A 17 -3.73 17.12 -6.55
C ALA A 17 -4.08 17.92 -5.27
N VAL A 18 -4.97 17.38 -4.44
CA VAL A 18 -5.29 17.95 -3.11
C VAL A 18 -4.08 17.89 -2.19
N SER A 19 -3.29 16.81 -2.22
CA SER A 19 -2.06 16.68 -1.43
C SER A 19 -1.04 17.78 -1.74
N ALA A 20 -0.87 18.12 -3.02
CA ALA A 20 0.04 19.19 -3.44
C ALA A 20 -0.43 20.57 -2.94
N GLN A 21 -1.74 20.85 -3.02
CA GLN A 21 -2.32 22.09 -2.51
C GLN A 21 -2.20 22.17 -0.98
N ALA A 22 -2.47 21.07 -0.27
CA ALA A 22 -2.34 20.98 1.17
C ALA A 22 -0.88 21.23 1.62
N ARG A 23 0.10 20.66 0.91
CA ARG A 23 1.52 20.92 1.17
C ARG A 23 1.89 22.39 0.93
N SER A 24 1.50 22.95 -0.21
CA SER A 24 1.72 24.37 -0.53
C SER A 24 1.12 25.32 0.53
N TRP A 25 -0.03 24.94 1.11
CA TRP A 25 -0.64 25.70 2.19
C TRP A 25 0.12 25.55 3.52
N ALA A 26 0.57 24.34 3.84
CA ALA A 26 1.39 24.06 5.02
C ALA A 26 2.75 24.80 4.97
N ASP A 27 3.40 24.84 3.79
CA ASP A 27 4.68 25.52 3.57
C ASP A 27 4.62 27.03 3.84
N LYS A 28 3.41 27.62 3.81
CA LYS A 28 3.16 29.02 4.22
C LYS A 28 3.05 29.20 5.74
N GLY A 29 3.30 28.15 6.53
CA GLY A 29 3.22 28.15 7.99
C GLY A 29 1.82 27.83 8.55
N ASN A 30 0.86 27.43 7.70
CA ASN A 30 -0.49 27.11 8.16
C ASN A 30 -0.56 25.69 8.71
N LYS A 31 -1.37 25.50 9.76
CA LYS A 31 -1.68 24.16 10.26
C LYS A 31 -2.63 23.44 9.29
N VAL A 32 -2.27 22.23 8.87
CA VAL A 32 -3.05 21.40 7.94
C VAL A 32 -3.41 20.07 8.60
N TYR A 33 -4.66 19.66 8.42
CA TYR A 33 -5.16 18.33 8.80
C TYR A 33 -5.53 17.56 7.51
N PRO A 34 -4.70 16.62 7.05
CA PRO A 34 -4.87 15.99 5.74
C PRO A 34 -5.90 14.84 5.80
N PHE A 35 -7.19 15.16 5.68
CA PHE A 35 -8.28 14.17 5.63
C PHE A 35 -8.56 13.58 4.24
N HIS A 36 -7.71 13.88 3.26
CA HIS A 36 -7.87 13.45 1.87
C HIS A 36 -7.03 12.23 1.50
N LEU A 37 -6.11 11.80 2.39
CA LEU A 37 -5.26 10.63 2.17
C LEU A 37 -5.86 9.39 2.82
N GLY A 38 -5.87 8.29 2.07
CA GLY A 38 -6.24 6.96 2.60
C GLY A 38 -5.09 6.21 3.26
N ASP A 39 -3.91 6.81 3.36
CA ASP A 39 -2.76 6.21 4.06
C ASP A 39 -2.92 6.35 5.58
N ILE A 40 -2.46 5.34 6.31
CA ILE A 40 -2.58 5.27 7.76
C ILE A 40 -1.28 5.78 8.37
N ASN A 41 -1.37 6.78 9.25
CA ASN A 41 -0.22 7.36 9.94
C ASN A 41 0.29 6.50 11.13
N LEU A 42 0.18 5.18 11.02
CA LEU A 42 0.64 4.21 12.01
C LEU A 42 1.91 3.53 11.50
N LYS A 43 2.89 3.38 12.38
CA LYS A 43 4.10 2.61 12.06
C LYS A 43 3.70 1.15 11.84
N THR A 44 4.34 0.51 10.86
CA THR A 44 4.27 -0.95 10.72
C THR A 44 4.68 -1.62 12.05
N PRO A 45 3.91 -2.58 12.56
CA PRO A 45 4.23 -3.30 13.80
C PRO A 45 5.65 -3.89 13.81
N PRO A 46 6.40 -3.80 14.94
CA PRO A 46 7.79 -4.24 15.02
C PRO A 46 8.02 -5.70 14.61
N ASN A 47 7.11 -6.60 14.98
CA ASN A 47 7.20 -8.02 14.63
C ASN A 47 7.17 -8.27 13.11
N ILE A 48 6.46 -7.41 12.34
CA ILE A 48 6.45 -7.48 10.88
C ILE A 48 7.76 -6.98 10.31
N VAL A 49 8.29 -5.88 10.86
CA VAL A 49 9.58 -5.30 10.45
C VAL A 49 10.73 -6.29 10.70
N GLU A 50 10.75 -6.92 11.87
CA GLU A 50 11.74 -7.93 12.25
C GLU A 50 11.67 -9.17 11.33
N ALA A 51 10.46 -9.66 11.04
CA ALA A 51 10.27 -10.79 10.11
C ALA A 51 10.73 -10.45 8.69
N MET A 52 10.50 -9.23 8.23
CA MET A 52 10.99 -8.74 6.93
C MET A 52 12.52 -8.69 6.91
N ILE A 53 13.15 -8.10 7.92
CA ILE A 53 14.62 -8.02 8.04
C ILE A 53 15.24 -9.44 8.02
N LYS A 54 14.63 -10.37 8.76
CA LYS A 54 15.06 -11.76 8.77
C LYS A 54 14.94 -12.41 7.39
N ALA A 55 13.80 -12.25 6.71
CA ALA A 55 13.60 -12.83 5.38
C ALA A 55 14.63 -12.32 4.36
N VAL A 56 14.95 -11.02 4.39
CA VAL A 56 16.02 -10.44 3.57
C VAL A 56 17.38 -11.03 3.93
N SER A 57 17.70 -11.13 5.23
CA SER A 57 18.96 -11.69 5.72
C SER A 57 19.13 -13.17 5.36
N ASP A 58 18.04 -13.93 5.33
CA ASP A 58 17.98 -15.34 4.92
C ASP A 58 18.01 -15.51 3.38
N GLY A 59 18.17 -14.43 2.61
CA GLY A 59 18.30 -14.46 1.15
C GLY A 59 16.98 -14.66 0.39
N LYS A 60 15.82 -14.36 1.00
CA LYS A 60 14.50 -14.47 0.34
C LYS A 60 14.23 -13.28 -0.59
N THR A 61 15.03 -13.12 -1.64
CA THR A 61 15.02 -11.95 -2.56
C THR A 61 14.72 -12.31 -4.02
N GLY A 62 14.50 -13.60 -4.30
CA GLY A 62 14.18 -14.10 -5.65
C GLY A 62 12.69 -14.00 -5.99
N TYR A 63 12.35 -14.46 -7.19
CA TYR A 63 10.96 -14.55 -7.63
C TYR A 63 10.12 -15.42 -6.69
N CYS A 64 8.94 -14.91 -6.38
CA CYS A 64 7.86 -15.65 -5.75
C CYS A 64 7.00 -16.32 -6.84
N PRO A 65 6.34 -17.46 -6.57
CA PRO A 65 5.26 -17.95 -7.42
C PRO A 65 4.23 -16.85 -7.72
N SER A 66 3.65 -16.86 -8.93
CA SER A 66 2.72 -15.83 -9.40
C SER A 66 1.51 -15.63 -8.49
N GLU A 67 1.09 -16.68 -7.81
CA GLU A 67 -0.03 -16.69 -6.88
C GLU A 67 0.35 -16.34 -5.44
N GLY A 68 1.64 -16.11 -5.15
CA GLY A 68 2.17 -15.84 -3.81
C GLY A 68 2.79 -17.07 -3.13
N ILE A 69 3.60 -16.83 -2.09
CA ILE A 69 4.23 -17.91 -1.31
C ILE A 69 3.16 -18.74 -0.57
N LEU A 70 3.34 -20.06 -0.54
CA LEU A 70 2.41 -20.97 0.13
C LEU A 70 2.11 -20.59 1.59
N PRO A 71 3.10 -20.25 2.44
CA PRO A 71 2.82 -19.92 3.85
C PRO A 71 1.88 -18.71 4.03
N LEU A 72 1.97 -17.70 3.14
CA LEU A 72 1.07 -16.55 3.20
C LEU A 72 -0.34 -16.94 2.76
N ARG A 73 -0.46 -17.77 1.72
CA ARG A 73 -1.75 -18.24 1.22
C ARG A 73 -2.49 -19.09 2.26
N GLU A 74 -1.79 -19.98 2.95
CA GLU A 74 -2.33 -20.79 4.04
C GLU A 74 -2.76 -19.93 5.24
N ALA A 75 -1.90 -18.97 5.64
CA ALA A 75 -2.23 -18.04 6.73
C ALA A 75 -3.47 -17.20 6.42
N LEU A 76 -3.60 -16.69 5.19
CA LEU A 76 -4.78 -15.94 4.75
C LEU A 76 -6.03 -16.80 4.69
N ALA A 77 -5.94 -18.02 4.15
CA ALA A 77 -7.07 -18.95 4.11
C ALA A 77 -7.59 -19.26 5.52
N HIS A 78 -6.68 -19.48 6.47
CA HIS A 78 -7.02 -19.70 7.87
C HIS A 78 -7.67 -18.46 8.51
N ASP A 79 -7.04 -17.29 8.45
CA ASP A 79 -7.53 -16.06 9.09
C ASP A 79 -8.88 -15.61 8.50
N VAL A 80 -8.98 -15.56 7.17
CA VAL A 80 -10.21 -15.15 6.49
C VAL A 80 -11.32 -16.19 6.67
N GLY A 81 -10.99 -17.49 6.58
CA GLY A 81 -11.94 -18.58 6.81
C GLY A 81 -12.54 -18.52 8.21
N GLN A 82 -11.69 -18.39 9.24
CA GLN A 82 -12.15 -18.24 10.62
C GLN A 82 -13.02 -17.00 10.82
N ARG A 83 -12.63 -15.83 10.29
CA ARG A 83 -13.39 -14.58 10.44
C ARG A 83 -14.72 -14.61 9.69
N ARG A 84 -14.83 -15.41 8.62
CA ARG A 84 -16.03 -15.53 7.79
C ARG A 84 -16.84 -16.80 8.06
N ASN A 85 -16.37 -17.65 8.97
CA ASN A 85 -16.99 -18.94 9.31
C ASN A 85 -17.19 -19.84 8.07
N VAL A 86 -16.13 -19.99 7.27
CA VAL A 86 -16.07 -20.86 6.07
C VAL A 86 -14.83 -21.75 6.08
#